data_AF-A0A7S4NSK2-F1
#
_entry.id   AF-A0A7S4NSK2-F1
#
_cell.length_a   1.000
_cell.length_b   1.000
_cell.length_c   1.000
_cell.angle_alpha   90.00
_cell.angle_beta   90.00
_cell.angle_gamma   90.00
#
_symmetry.space_group_name_H-M   'P 1'
#
loop_
_entity.id
_entity.type
_entity.pdbx_description
1 polymer ?
#
loop_
_entity_poly.entity_id
_entity_poly.type
_entity_poly.pdbx_seq_one_letter_code
_entity_poly.pdbx_strand_id
1 'polypeptide(L)'
;LFVLWVSLSLCSFSGSLSFSLFFLFFFLFIFSFLFSFFTENTTFSLSFSFPSHLLYLLKVNNMSSSSSSSPSPSPSSSVKEAMTALGMVEGTCLCQTFSWVINSKMAGSSCPGNSPASLEYDLKILKQMGITCIVSLNEASIDTKLVESFEIRHVDLPVDDYRPPSIEQMVEFGEIVDKEERTLVHCNAGMGRTGTMLASYLIREGMPAQDAIKKLRKERKGSIQTFKQEDGLKAYQAYVERSIN
;
A
#
# COMPACT_ATOMS: atom_id res chain seq x y z
N LEU A 1 -1.97 5.41 53.73
CA LEU A 1 -0.67 4.68 53.78
C LEU A 1 0.27 5.10 52.63
N PHE A 2 -0.21 5.33 51.41
CA PHE A 2 0.60 5.82 50.27
C PHE A 2 1.19 7.24 50.48
N VAL A 3 0.41 8.17 51.03
CA VAL A 3 0.85 9.58 51.24
C VAL A 3 1.92 9.70 52.34
N LEU A 4 1.90 8.82 53.35
CA LEU A 4 2.90 8.81 54.44
C LEU A 4 4.25 8.20 54.01
N TRP A 5 4.28 7.36 52.98
CA TRP A 5 5.52 6.76 52.48
C TRP A 5 6.28 7.70 51.54
N VAL A 6 5.58 8.45 50.69
CA VAL A 6 6.18 9.44 49.77
C VAL A 6 6.91 10.56 50.53
N SER A 7 6.41 10.96 51.70
CA SER A 7 7.06 11.97 52.54
C SER A 7 8.35 11.48 53.22
N LEU A 8 8.50 10.18 53.46
CA LEU A 8 9.68 9.59 54.11
C LEU A 8 10.81 9.31 53.12
N SER A 9 10.51 8.99 51.85
CA SER A 9 11.52 8.77 50.82
C SER A 9 12.20 10.06 50.31
N LEU A 10 11.55 11.22 50.46
CA LEU A 10 12.13 12.52 50.06
C LEU A 10 13.14 13.08 51.08
N CYS A 11 13.24 12.50 52.28
CA CYS A 11 14.05 13.06 53.36
C CYS A 11 15.44 12.40 53.51
N SER A 12 15.82 11.41 52.68
CA SER A 12 17.07 10.66 52.83
C SER A 12 17.91 10.49 51.55
N PHE A 13 17.88 11.45 50.63
CA PHE A 13 18.73 11.41 49.44
C PHE A 13 19.52 12.71 49.24
N SER A 14 20.41 13.01 50.18
CA SER A 14 21.49 13.96 49.98
C SER A 14 22.63 13.26 49.22
N GLY A 15 22.55 13.25 47.90
CA GLY A 15 23.60 12.67 47.06
C GLY A 15 23.39 13.03 45.60
N SER A 16 24.37 13.68 45.01
CA SER A 16 24.39 14.15 43.63
C SER A 16 24.27 12.98 42.63
N LEU A 17 23.05 12.64 42.24
CA LEU A 17 22.77 11.91 41.01
C LEU A 17 22.11 12.86 40.02
N SER A 18 22.57 12.82 38.77
CA SER A 18 22.08 13.72 37.73
C SER A 18 20.57 13.52 37.53
N PHE A 19 19.86 14.63 37.33
CA PHE A 19 18.41 14.72 37.12
C PHE A 19 17.87 13.73 36.06
N SER A 20 18.75 13.25 35.16
CA SER A 20 18.46 12.28 34.10
C SER A 20 18.18 10.86 34.61
N LEU A 21 18.88 10.40 35.65
CA LEU A 21 18.66 9.05 36.22
C LEU A 21 17.35 8.95 37.00
N PHE A 22 16.93 10.04 37.63
CA PHE A 22 15.66 10.09 38.37
C PHE A 22 14.45 9.95 37.43
N PHE A 23 14.49 10.63 36.27
CA PHE A 23 13.46 10.49 35.26
C PHE A 23 13.40 9.09 34.66
N LEU A 24 14.56 8.45 34.43
CA LEU A 24 14.61 7.08 33.90
C LEU A 24 14.00 6.07 34.88
N PHE A 25 14.28 6.20 36.18
CA PHE A 25 13.69 5.34 37.22
C PHE A 25 12.19 5.58 37.40
N PHE A 26 11.75 6.85 37.34
CA PHE A 26 10.33 7.18 37.39
C PHE A 26 9.56 6.63 36.18
N PHE A 27 10.14 6.70 34.98
CA PHE A 27 9.54 6.14 33.77
C PHE A 27 9.47 4.61 33.81
N LEU A 28 10.55 3.93 34.24
CA LEU A 28 10.57 2.48 34.37
C LEU A 28 9.59 1.98 35.44
N PHE A 29 9.38 2.74 36.51
CA PHE A 29 8.42 2.40 37.56
C PHE A 29 6.97 2.61 37.11
N ILE A 30 6.67 3.69 36.38
CA ILE A 30 5.35 3.89 35.74
C ILE A 30 5.08 2.78 34.71
N PHE A 31 6.08 2.40 33.92
CA PHE A 31 5.92 1.36 32.90
C PHE A 31 5.66 -0.02 33.55
N SER A 32 6.34 -0.34 34.64
CA SER A 32 6.11 -1.58 35.40
C SER A 32 4.75 -1.59 36.10
N PHE A 33 4.28 -0.45 36.63
CA PHE A 33 2.97 -0.33 37.28
C PHE A 33 1.82 -0.40 36.25
N LEU A 34 1.99 0.22 35.08
CA LEU A 34 1.04 0.10 33.96
C LEU A 34 1.02 -1.33 33.41
N PHE A 35 2.16 -2.00 33.31
CA PHE A 35 2.22 -3.39 32.86
C PHE A 35 1.51 -4.36 33.82
N SER A 36 1.65 -4.17 35.13
CA SER A 36 0.92 -4.97 36.14
C SER A 36 -0.56 -4.63 36.25
N PHE A 37 -0.98 -3.41 35.90
CA PHE A 37 -2.40 -3.03 35.92
C PHE A 37 -3.16 -3.53 34.67
N PHE A 38 -2.45 -3.75 33.55
CA PHE A 38 -3.05 -4.22 32.30
C PHE A 38 -3.15 -5.75 32.15
N THR A 39 -2.53 -6.55 33.02
CA THR A 39 -2.62 -8.02 32.93
C THR A 39 -3.90 -8.62 33.50
N GLU A 40 -4.77 -7.86 34.16
CA GLU A 40 -5.94 -8.45 34.85
C GLU A 40 -7.33 -8.01 34.41
N ASN A 41 -7.54 -7.01 33.55
CA ASN A 41 -8.93 -6.69 33.16
C ASN A 41 -9.09 -6.16 31.73
N THR A 42 -9.92 -6.89 30.98
CA THR A 42 -10.71 -6.45 29.81
C THR A 42 -9.96 -5.98 28.55
N THR A 43 -10.17 -6.74 27.47
CA THR A 43 -9.84 -6.39 26.09
C THR A 43 -10.54 -5.09 25.69
N PHE A 44 -9.79 -3.99 25.65
CA PHE A 44 -10.22 -2.73 25.06
C PHE A 44 -9.38 -2.48 23.80
N SER A 45 -9.95 -2.73 22.63
CA SER A 45 -9.31 -2.43 21.36
C SER A 45 -9.40 -0.93 21.08
N LEU A 46 -8.40 -0.16 21.51
CA LEU A 46 -8.20 1.20 21.03
C LEU A 46 -7.56 1.14 19.64
N SER A 47 -8.38 1.22 18.60
CA SER A 47 -7.90 1.54 17.26
C SER A 47 -7.54 3.03 17.21
N PHE A 48 -6.27 3.37 17.43
CA PHE A 48 -5.76 4.69 17.08
C PHE A 48 -5.67 4.77 15.56
N SER A 49 -6.63 5.44 14.93
CA SER A 49 -6.51 5.89 13.54
C SER A 49 -5.54 7.07 13.53
N PHE A 50 -4.31 6.82 13.08
CA PHE A 50 -3.36 7.88 12.78
C PHE A 50 -3.70 8.48 11.41
N PRO A 51 -3.86 9.80 11.28
CA PRO A 51 -3.99 10.45 9.97
C PRO A 51 -2.74 10.14 9.14
N SER A 52 -2.94 9.65 7.90
CA SER A 52 -1.88 9.28 6.94
C SER A 52 -0.80 10.35 6.74
N HIS A 53 -1.14 11.63 6.99
CA HIS A 53 -0.22 12.77 6.93
C HIS A 53 0.86 12.77 8.03
N LEU A 54 0.57 12.27 9.24
CA LEU A 54 1.56 12.19 10.33
C LEU A 54 2.60 11.08 10.10
N LEU A 55 2.20 10.00 9.42
CA LEU A 55 3.11 8.96 8.92
C LEU A 55 4.07 9.50 7.86
N TYR A 56 3.61 10.40 6.99
CA TYR A 56 4.46 11.07 6.00
C TYR A 56 5.53 11.96 6.65
N LEU A 57 5.17 12.81 7.62
CA LEU A 57 6.12 13.69 8.31
C LEU A 57 7.20 12.93 9.11
N LEU A 58 6.83 11.78 9.70
CA LEU A 58 7.81 10.89 10.35
C LEU A 58 8.75 10.21 9.34
N LYS A 59 8.27 9.92 8.12
CA LYS A 59 9.08 9.34 7.04
C LYS A 59 10.05 10.37 6.44
N VAL A 60 9.61 11.61 6.26
CA VAL A 60 10.40 12.71 5.65
C VAL A 60 11.50 13.20 6.59
N ASN A 61 11.25 13.27 7.91
CA ASN A 61 12.29 13.69 8.88
C ASN A 61 13.41 12.65 9.09
N ASN A 62 13.18 11.38 8.74
CA ASN A 62 14.20 10.33 8.75
C ASN A 62 14.98 10.21 7.42
N MET A 63 14.65 11.01 6.39
CA MET A 63 15.36 10.98 5.10
C MET A 63 16.62 11.87 5.04
N SER A 64 16.97 12.59 6.11
CA SER A 64 18.15 13.48 6.13
C SER A 64 19.36 12.95 6.93
N SER A 65 19.31 11.74 7.51
CA SER A 65 20.53 11.16 8.12
C SER A 65 20.49 9.64 8.25
N SER A 66 21.03 8.94 7.25
CA SER A 66 21.90 7.76 7.46
C SER A 66 22.28 7.11 6.13
N SER A 67 23.52 7.34 5.73
CA SER A 67 24.25 6.50 4.77
C SER A 67 24.70 5.21 5.47
N SER A 68 24.24 4.03 5.03
CA SER A 68 25.05 2.81 4.86
C SER A 68 24.20 1.56 4.55
N SER A 69 24.65 0.85 3.51
CA SER A 69 24.55 -0.60 3.24
C SER A 69 23.18 -1.29 3.28
N SER A 70 22.56 -1.44 2.10
CA SER A 70 22.45 -2.73 1.36
C SER A 70 21.60 -2.51 0.10
N PRO A 71 21.87 -3.19 -1.03
CA PRO A 71 21.05 -3.03 -2.23
C PRO A 71 19.73 -3.78 -2.02
N SER A 72 18.65 -3.05 -1.76
CA SER A 72 17.29 -3.58 -1.87
C SER A 72 17.07 -4.09 -3.30
N PRO A 73 16.60 -5.32 -3.50
CA PRO A 73 16.51 -5.89 -4.84
C PRO A 73 15.40 -5.17 -5.62
N SER A 74 15.63 -4.92 -6.91
CA SER A 74 14.70 -4.18 -7.78
C SER A 74 13.36 -4.93 -7.91
N PRO A 75 12.21 -4.26 -8.08
CA PRO A 75 10.88 -4.91 -8.09
C PRO A 75 10.73 -6.09 -9.07
N SER A 76 11.52 -6.10 -10.15
CA SER A 76 11.60 -7.19 -11.14
C SER A 76 12.19 -8.50 -10.61
N SER A 77 12.95 -8.47 -9.52
CA SER A 77 13.51 -9.67 -8.87
C SER A 77 12.43 -10.46 -8.15
N SER A 78 11.54 -9.80 -7.40
CA SER A 78 10.49 -10.46 -6.60
C SER A 78 9.50 -11.28 -7.43
N VAL A 79 9.12 -10.80 -8.62
CA VAL A 79 8.21 -11.52 -9.52
C VAL A 79 8.93 -12.72 -10.15
N LYS A 80 10.18 -12.53 -10.58
CA LYS A 80 10.99 -13.63 -11.14
C LYS A 80 11.32 -14.69 -10.09
N GLU A 81 11.64 -14.29 -8.88
CA GLU A 81 11.89 -15.17 -7.74
C GLU A 81 10.61 -15.93 -7.34
N ALA A 82 9.46 -15.25 -7.29
CA ALA A 82 8.18 -15.92 -7.07
C ALA A 82 7.85 -16.92 -8.20
N MET A 83 8.01 -16.52 -9.47
CA MET A 83 7.80 -17.40 -10.63
C MET A 83 8.77 -18.60 -10.62
N THR A 84 10.03 -18.37 -10.22
CA THR A 84 11.06 -19.42 -10.13
C THR A 84 10.78 -20.37 -8.96
N ALA A 85 10.38 -19.85 -7.79
CA ALA A 85 10.00 -20.63 -6.63
C ALA A 85 8.74 -21.48 -6.87
N LEU A 86 7.88 -21.06 -7.80
CA LEU A 86 6.70 -21.80 -8.25
C LEU A 86 7.01 -22.82 -9.37
N GLY A 87 8.28 -23.00 -9.75
CA GLY A 87 8.69 -23.97 -10.78
C GLY A 87 8.22 -23.61 -12.19
N MET A 88 7.95 -22.33 -12.44
CA MET A 88 7.44 -21.84 -13.73
C MET A 88 8.59 -21.65 -14.71
N VAL A 89 8.40 -22.11 -15.96
CA VAL A 89 9.40 -21.98 -17.03
C VAL A 89 9.39 -20.55 -17.55
N GLU A 90 10.57 -20.00 -17.84
CA GLU A 90 10.72 -18.71 -18.53
C GLU A 90 9.90 -18.75 -19.85
N GLY A 91 8.83 -17.95 -19.93
CA GLY A 91 7.88 -17.97 -21.06
C GLY A 91 6.53 -18.66 -20.79
N THR A 92 6.27 -19.15 -19.59
CA THR A 92 4.93 -19.58 -19.15
C THR A 92 4.19 -18.46 -18.42
N CYS A 93 2.93 -18.24 -18.82
CA CYS A 93 2.24 -16.97 -18.66
C CYS A 93 2.13 -16.46 -17.23
N LEU A 94 2.64 -15.24 -17.04
CA LEU A 94 2.02 -14.23 -16.20
C LEU A 94 1.51 -13.15 -17.17
N CYS A 95 0.34 -12.56 -16.92
CA CYS A 95 -0.20 -11.43 -17.66
C CYS A 95 0.95 -10.54 -18.19
N GLN A 96 1.09 -10.35 -19.50
CA GLN A 96 2.36 -9.91 -20.14
C GLN A 96 2.99 -8.65 -19.52
N THR A 97 2.16 -7.79 -18.92
CA THR A 97 2.58 -6.53 -18.30
C THR A 97 2.39 -6.51 -16.77
N PHE A 98 2.40 -7.66 -16.11
CA PHE A 98 2.33 -7.74 -14.65
C PHE A 98 3.54 -7.05 -14.00
N SER A 99 3.28 -6.18 -13.02
CA SER A 99 4.31 -5.69 -12.11
C SER A 99 3.69 -5.12 -10.83
N TRP A 100 4.40 -5.23 -9.72
CA TRP A 100 4.13 -4.48 -8.51
C TRP A 100 4.46 -2.99 -8.71
N VAL A 101 3.59 -2.11 -8.21
CA VAL A 101 3.84 -0.66 -8.11
C VAL A 101 4.11 -0.27 -6.67
N ILE A 102 3.33 -0.83 -5.75
CA ILE A 102 3.62 -0.82 -4.32
C ILE A 102 3.82 -2.27 -3.92
N ASN A 103 5.04 -2.58 -3.47
CA ASN A 103 5.44 -3.94 -3.13
C ASN A 103 4.42 -4.59 -2.20
N SER A 104 3.93 -5.76 -2.60
CA SER A 104 2.99 -6.57 -1.82
C SER A 104 1.69 -5.86 -1.41
N LYS A 105 1.27 -4.83 -2.14
CA LYS A 105 0.01 -4.11 -1.91
C LYS A 105 -0.78 -3.84 -3.20
N MET A 106 -0.11 -3.35 -4.24
CA MET A 106 -0.78 -2.94 -5.48
C MET A 106 0.05 -3.30 -6.71
N ALA A 107 -0.57 -4.04 -7.63
CA ALA A 107 0.01 -4.45 -8.91
C ALA A 107 -0.87 -4.02 -10.08
N GLY A 108 -0.25 -3.90 -11.26
CA GLY A 108 -0.97 -3.75 -12.52
C GLY A 108 -0.62 -4.85 -13.51
N SER A 109 -1.56 -5.22 -14.38
CA SER A 109 -1.32 -6.19 -15.45
C SER A 109 -2.19 -5.98 -16.68
N SER A 110 -1.90 -6.74 -17.75
CA SER A 110 -2.86 -7.00 -18.82
C SER A 110 -4.01 -7.85 -18.30
N CYS A 111 -5.08 -7.94 -19.09
CA CYS A 111 -6.24 -8.76 -18.73
C CYS A 111 -5.83 -10.22 -18.47
N PRO A 112 -6.17 -10.79 -17.30
CA PRO A 112 -6.06 -12.23 -17.07
C PRO A 112 -6.86 -13.01 -18.12
N GLY A 113 -6.32 -14.13 -18.59
CA GLY A 113 -6.91 -14.96 -19.65
C GLY A 113 -6.78 -14.39 -21.07
N ASN A 114 -6.11 -13.25 -21.26
CA ASN A 114 -5.81 -12.66 -22.58
C ASN A 114 -4.42 -13.04 -23.11
N SER A 115 -3.86 -14.12 -22.57
CA SER A 115 -2.56 -14.70 -22.92
C SER A 115 -2.80 -16.07 -23.55
N PRO A 116 -1.79 -16.78 -24.06
CA PRO A 116 -1.97 -18.18 -24.46
C PRO A 116 -2.39 -19.11 -23.29
N ALA A 117 -2.33 -18.64 -22.03
CA ALA A 117 -2.82 -19.39 -20.88
C ALA A 117 -4.31 -19.10 -20.61
N SER A 118 -4.99 -20.07 -20.00
CA SER A 118 -6.38 -19.92 -19.59
C SER A 118 -6.52 -18.92 -18.43
N LEU A 119 -7.69 -18.30 -18.32
CA LEU A 119 -8.04 -17.48 -17.16
C LEU A 119 -7.84 -18.24 -15.83
N GLU A 120 -8.22 -19.51 -15.78
CA GLU A 120 -8.03 -20.37 -14.61
C GLU A 120 -6.55 -20.51 -14.21
N TYR A 121 -5.66 -20.65 -15.19
CA TYR A 121 -4.22 -20.73 -14.93
C TYR A 121 -3.68 -19.41 -14.35
N ASP A 122 -4.06 -18.28 -14.94
CA ASP A 122 -3.66 -16.96 -14.42
C ASP A 122 -4.18 -16.75 -12.99
N LEU A 123 -5.44 -17.10 -12.70
CA LEU A 123 -6.04 -16.97 -11.37
C LEU A 123 -5.33 -17.81 -10.32
N LYS A 124 -4.93 -19.03 -10.66
CA LYS A 124 -4.15 -19.90 -9.77
C LYS A 124 -2.84 -19.23 -9.34
N ILE A 125 -2.14 -18.60 -10.29
CA ILE A 125 -0.88 -17.89 -10.01
C ILE A 125 -1.15 -16.64 -9.19
N LEU A 126 -2.14 -15.83 -9.56
CA LEU A 126 -2.50 -14.61 -8.83
C LEU A 126 -2.85 -14.93 -7.37
N LYS A 127 -3.59 -16.02 -7.11
CA LYS A 127 -3.89 -16.50 -5.76
C LYS A 127 -2.62 -16.92 -5.01
N GLN A 128 -1.69 -17.63 -5.65
CA GLN A 128 -0.40 -17.99 -5.05
C GLN A 128 0.46 -16.76 -4.73
N MET A 129 0.34 -15.69 -5.52
CA MET A 129 0.97 -14.40 -5.25
C MET A 129 0.25 -13.60 -4.15
N GLY A 130 -0.85 -14.13 -3.60
CA GLY A 130 -1.64 -13.54 -2.54
C GLY A 130 -2.53 -12.39 -2.99
N ILE A 131 -2.83 -12.25 -4.28
CA ILE A 131 -3.84 -11.28 -4.75
C ILE A 131 -5.18 -11.64 -4.10
N THR A 132 -5.80 -10.67 -3.43
CA THR A 132 -7.12 -10.82 -2.79
C THR A 132 -8.22 -10.13 -3.58
N CYS A 133 -7.87 -9.14 -4.40
CA CYS A 133 -8.82 -8.40 -5.22
C CYS A 133 -8.28 -8.11 -6.62
N ILE A 134 -9.13 -8.30 -7.64
CA ILE A 134 -8.89 -7.90 -9.02
C ILE A 134 -9.90 -6.80 -9.39
N VAL A 135 -9.37 -5.66 -9.82
CA VAL A 135 -10.13 -4.54 -10.38
C VAL A 135 -10.00 -4.53 -11.90
N SER A 136 -11.10 -4.74 -12.60
CA SER A 136 -11.17 -4.68 -14.06
C SER A 136 -11.59 -3.28 -14.52
N LEU A 137 -10.81 -2.69 -15.42
CA LEU A 137 -11.14 -1.42 -16.08
C LEU A 137 -11.76 -1.60 -17.46
N ASN A 138 -11.94 -2.85 -17.90
CA ASN A 138 -12.53 -3.15 -19.20
C ASN A 138 -14.05 -2.96 -19.16
N GLU A 139 -14.61 -2.62 -20.31
CA GLU A 139 -16.05 -2.52 -20.52
C GLU A 139 -16.74 -3.89 -20.42
N ALA A 140 -16.02 -4.96 -20.78
CA ALA A 140 -16.45 -6.34 -20.59
C ALA A 140 -15.76 -6.96 -19.37
N SER A 141 -16.55 -7.50 -18.46
CA SER A 141 -16.07 -8.30 -17.33
C SER A 141 -15.50 -9.64 -17.80
N ILE A 142 -14.46 -10.10 -17.10
CA ILE A 142 -14.04 -11.52 -17.14
C ILE A 142 -15.05 -12.39 -16.37
N ASP A 143 -14.88 -13.71 -16.38
CA ASP A 143 -15.77 -14.62 -15.64
C ASP A 143 -15.62 -14.42 -14.12
N THR A 144 -16.46 -13.54 -13.56
CA THR A 144 -16.46 -13.18 -12.14
C THR A 144 -16.64 -14.41 -11.25
N LYS A 145 -17.48 -15.38 -11.64
CA LYS A 145 -17.72 -16.58 -10.84
C LYS A 145 -16.46 -17.44 -10.75
N LEU A 146 -15.71 -17.53 -11.85
CA LEU A 146 -14.43 -18.21 -11.84
C LEU A 146 -13.43 -17.46 -10.94
N VAL A 147 -13.32 -16.14 -11.05
CA VAL A 147 -12.44 -15.33 -10.17
C VAL A 147 -12.75 -15.57 -8.68
N GLU A 148 -14.03 -15.49 -8.31
CA GLU A 148 -14.50 -15.70 -6.95
C GLU A 148 -14.29 -17.13 -6.44
N SER A 149 -14.30 -18.13 -7.33
CA SER A 149 -13.99 -19.53 -6.96
C SER A 149 -12.54 -19.74 -6.49
N PHE A 150 -11.62 -18.81 -6.84
CA PHE A 150 -10.26 -18.76 -6.31
C PHE A 150 -10.14 -17.92 -5.03
N GLU A 151 -11.26 -17.54 -4.41
CA GLU A 151 -11.34 -16.65 -3.26
C GLU A 151 -10.65 -15.29 -3.53
N ILE A 152 -10.82 -14.79 -4.75
CA ILE A 152 -10.39 -13.47 -5.18
C ILE A 152 -11.64 -12.65 -5.41
N ARG A 153 -11.73 -11.48 -4.78
CA ARG A 153 -12.81 -10.54 -5.04
C ARG A 153 -12.64 -9.90 -6.42
N HIS A 154 -13.68 -9.94 -7.24
CA HIS A 154 -13.69 -9.23 -8.53
C HIS A 154 -14.49 -7.92 -8.42
N VAL A 155 -13.96 -6.84 -8.98
CA VAL A 155 -14.63 -5.53 -9.02
C VAL A 155 -14.51 -4.94 -10.43
N ASP A 156 -15.64 -4.61 -11.04
CA ASP A 156 -15.68 -3.91 -12.32
C ASP A 156 -15.78 -2.39 -12.11
N LEU A 157 -14.77 -1.67 -12.60
CA LEU A 157 -14.74 -0.21 -12.69
C LEU A 157 -14.50 0.18 -14.17
N PRO A 158 -15.48 -0.02 -15.06
CA PRO A 158 -15.28 0.13 -16.50
C PRO A 158 -14.89 1.56 -16.87
N VAL A 159 -13.80 1.70 -17.62
CA VAL A 159 -13.30 2.99 -18.13
C VAL A 159 -13.27 2.93 -19.65
N ASP A 160 -13.93 3.90 -20.30
CA ASP A 160 -13.91 4.05 -21.76
C ASP A 160 -12.48 3.96 -22.33
N ASP A 161 -12.31 3.22 -23.41
CA ASP A 161 -10.98 3.07 -24.00
C ASP A 161 -10.32 4.42 -24.36
N TYR A 162 -9.01 4.50 -24.13
CA TYR A 162 -8.17 5.70 -24.28
C TYR A 162 -8.59 6.94 -23.46
N ARG A 163 -9.59 6.84 -22.58
CA ARG A 163 -9.97 7.90 -21.62
C ARG A 163 -9.28 7.71 -20.26
N PRO A 164 -9.17 8.77 -19.46
CA PRO A 164 -8.92 8.63 -18.03
C PRO A 164 -10.13 8.01 -17.33
N PRO A 165 -9.94 7.30 -16.20
CA PRO A 165 -11.02 7.07 -15.24
C PRO A 165 -11.64 8.39 -14.76
N SER A 166 -12.89 8.36 -14.30
CA SER A 166 -13.50 9.52 -13.64
C SER A 166 -12.88 9.77 -12.26
N ILE A 167 -13.10 10.95 -11.68
CA ILE A 167 -12.62 11.27 -10.33
C ILE A 167 -13.25 10.29 -9.32
N GLU A 168 -14.54 10.00 -9.46
CA GLU A 168 -15.28 9.10 -8.60
C GLU A 168 -14.70 7.69 -8.66
N GLN A 169 -14.38 7.19 -9.86
CA GLN A 169 -13.73 5.89 -10.04
C GLN A 169 -12.33 5.85 -9.40
N MET A 170 -11.57 6.95 -9.48
CA MET A 170 -10.26 7.03 -8.82
C MET A 170 -10.39 7.07 -7.29
N VAL A 171 -11.41 7.73 -6.74
CA VAL A 171 -11.71 7.72 -5.30
C VAL A 171 -12.10 6.32 -4.86
N GLU A 172 -13.03 5.68 -5.55
CA GLU A 172 -13.51 4.32 -5.28
C GLU A 172 -12.37 3.31 -5.35
N PHE A 173 -11.52 3.40 -6.39
CA PHE A 173 -10.34 2.54 -6.51
C PHE A 173 -9.42 2.66 -5.29
N GLY A 174 -9.15 3.88 -4.82
CA GLY A 174 -8.32 4.06 -3.63
C GLY A 174 -8.94 3.44 -2.38
N GLU A 175 -10.26 3.53 -2.20
CA GLU A 175 -10.94 2.86 -1.08
C GLU A 175 -10.89 1.34 -1.16
N ILE A 176 -10.96 0.78 -2.37
CA ILE A 176 -10.79 -0.66 -2.58
C ILE A 176 -9.37 -1.07 -2.19
N VAL A 177 -8.35 -0.39 -2.70
CA VAL A 177 -6.94 -0.70 -2.38
C VAL A 177 -6.69 -0.59 -0.87
N ASP A 178 -7.29 0.38 -0.17
CA ASP A 178 -7.09 0.54 1.28
C ASP A 178 -7.68 -0.64 2.09
N LYS A 179 -8.82 -1.20 1.65
CA LYS A 179 -9.52 -2.30 2.33
C LYS A 179 -8.94 -3.69 2.03
N GLU A 180 -8.30 -3.85 0.88
CA GLU A 180 -7.80 -5.13 0.38
C GLU A 180 -6.32 -5.36 0.75
N GLU A 181 -5.90 -6.60 0.96
CA GLU A 181 -4.49 -6.90 1.29
C GLU A 181 -3.59 -6.67 0.06
N ARG A 182 -3.98 -7.24 -1.09
CA ARG A 182 -3.26 -7.11 -2.36
C ARG A 182 -4.21 -6.96 -3.52
N THR A 183 -4.16 -5.82 -4.17
CA THR A 183 -5.02 -5.48 -5.30
C THR A 183 -4.25 -5.55 -6.61
N LEU A 184 -4.81 -6.27 -7.58
CA LEU A 184 -4.42 -6.20 -8.98
C LEU A 184 -5.40 -5.31 -9.74
N VAL A 185 -4.90 -4.37 -10.55
CA VAL A 185 -5.73 -3.63 -11.51
C VAL A 185 -5.32 -3.97 -12.93
N HIS A 186 -6.28 -4.14 -13.84
CA HIS A 186 -6.01 -4.41 -15.24
C HIS A 186 -6.95 -3.66 -16.19
N CYS A 187 -6.51 -3.51 -17.42
CA CYS A 187 -7.37 -3.22 -18.56
C CYS A 187 -7.10 -4.30 -19.61
N ASN A 188 -7.16 -3.99 -20.90
CA ASN A 188 -6.80 -4.97 -21.94
C ASN A 188 -5.29 -5.25 -21.94
N ALA A 189 -4.47 -4.23 -22.21
CA ALA A 189 -3.01 -4.35 -22.32
C ALA A 189 -2.24 -4.07 -21.01
N GLY A 190 -2.87 -3.47 -20.00
CA GLY A 190 -2.22 -3.15 -18.72
C GLY A 190 -1.32 -1.92 -18.74
N MET A 191 -1.53 -1.01 -19.70
CA MET A 191 -0.66 0.14 -19.98
C MET A 191 -1.35 1.48 -19.74
N GLY A 192 -2.28 1.90 -20.61
CA GLY A 192 -2.95 3.21 -20.54
C GLY A 192 -3.83 3.36 -19.30
N ARG A 193 -5.07 2.83 -19.36
CA ARG A 193 -6.06 2.91 -18.27
C ARG A 193 -5.52 2.39 -16.93
N THR A 194 -4.85 1.23 -16.96
CA THR A 194 -4.19 0.65 -15.78
C THR A 194 -3.13 1.58 -15.20
N GLY A 195 -2.23 2.12 -16.02
CA GLY A 195 -1.21 3.06 -15.56
C GLY A 195 -1.82 4.33 -14.98
N THR A 196 -2.92 4.82 -15.56
CA THR A 196 -3.65 5.98 -15.03
C THR A 196 -4.27 5.67 -13.66
N MET A 197 -4.91 4.51 -13.49
CA MET A 197 -5.51 4.14 -12.21
C MET A 197 -4.45 3.87 -11.13
N LEU A 198 -3.31 3.29 -11.49
CA LEU A 198 -2.17 3.14 -10.57
C LEU A 198 -1.59 4.50 -10.15
N ALA A 199 -1.51 5.46 -11.08
CA ALA A 199 -1.03 6.80 -10.80
C ALA A 199 -1.96 7.55 -9.85
N SER A 200 -3.28 7.41 -10.00
CA SER A 200 -4.23 8.09 -9.13
C SER A 200 -4.05 7.67 -7.66
N TYR A 201 -3.79 6.39 -7.39
CA TYR A 201 -3.48 5.95 -6.04
C TYR A 201 -2.21 6.58 -5.47
N LEU A 202 -1.13 6.67 -6.26
CA LEU A 202 0.09 7.36 -5.82
C LEU A 202 -0.17 8.85 -5.52
N ILE A 203 -1.04 9.49 -6.30
CA ILE A 203 -1.45 10.89 -6.10
C ILE A 203 -2.26 11.05 -4.81
N ARG A 204 -3.19 10.14 -4.55
CA ARG A 204 -3.95 10.07 -3.30
C ARG A 204 -3.02 9.95 -2.09
N GLU A 205 -1.93 9.18 -2.21
CA GLU A 205 -0.89 9.04 -1.19
C GLU A 205 0.06 10.26 -1.09
N GLY A 206 -0.23 11.35 -1.81
CA GLY A 206 0.49 12.62 -1.73
C GLY A 206 1.61 12.82 -2.75
N MET A 207 1.78 11.91 -3.71
CA MET A 207 2.75 12.12 -4.79
C MET A 207 2.22 13.12 -5.82
N PRO A 208 2.98 14.15 -6.23
CA PRO A 208 2.57 15.04 -7.30
C PRO A 208 2.28 14.25 -8.60
N ALA A 209 1.24 14.63 -9.34
CA ALA A 209 0.81 13.90 -10.55
C ALA A 209 1.94 13.74 -11.56
N GLN A 210 2.76 14.79 -11.75
CA GLN A 210 3.91 14.73 -12.65
C GLN A 210 4.93 13.66 -12.24
N ASP A 211 5.14 13.48 -10.94
CA ASP A 211 6.11 12.52 -10.41
C ASP A 211 5.55 11.10 -10.44
N ALA A 212 4.25 10.93 -10.15
CA ALA A 212 3.56 9.65 -10.33
C ALA A 212 3.62 9.16 -11.79
N ILE A 213 3.38 10.06 -12.74
CA ILE A 213 3.47 9.77 -14.18
C ILE A 213 4.91 9.36 -14.56
N LYS A 214 5.92 10.14 -14.14
CA LYS A 214 7.34 9.84 -14.42
C LYS A 214 7.76 8.49 -13.82
N LYS A 215 7.38 8.23 -12.57
CA LYS A 215 7.67 6.98 -11.86
C LYS A 215 7.09 5.78 -12.61
N LEU A 216 5.80 5.82 -12.94
CA LEU A 216 5.16 4.70 -13.64
C LEU A 216 5.69 4.52 -15.06
N ARG A 217 6.00 5.58 -15.80
CA ARG A 217 6.64 5.44 -17.13
C ARG A 217 8.02 4.82 -17.05
N LYS A 218 8.76 5.07 -15.97
CA LYS A 218 10.08 4.49 -15.71
C LYS A 218 9.99 3.01 -15.32
N GLU A 219 9.08 2.67 -14.41
CA GLU A 219 8.97 1.32 -13.84
C GLU A 219 8.11 0.37 -14.69
N ARG A 220 7.11 0.92 -15.39
CA ARG A 220 6.15 0.23 -16.25
C ARG A 220 6.06 0.92 -17.60
N LYS A 221 7.00 0.59 -18.50
CA LYS A 221 7.10 1.23 -19.82
C LYS A 221 5.75 1.26 -20.55
N GLY A 222 5.42 2.43 -21.09
CA GLY A 222 4.17 2.66 -21.81
C GLY A 222 2.93 2.92 -20.95
N SER A 223 3.09 3.04 -19.62
CA SER A 223 2.03 3.55 -18.74
C SER A 223 1.62 4.99 -19.09
N ILE A 224 0.33 5.29 -18.97
CA ILE A 224 -0.28 6.60 -19.28
C ILE A 224 0.00 7.01 -20.73
N GLN A 225 -0.89 6.59 -21.64
CA GLN A 225 -0.66 6.63 -23.09
C GLN A 225 -1.13 7.93 -23.76
N THR A 226 -2.07 8.66 -23.16
CA THR A 226 -2.70 9.83 -23.79
C THR A 226 -2.57 11.10 -22.95
N PHE A 227 -2.56 12.26 -23.59
CA PHE A 227 -2.61 13.55 -22.89
C PHE A 227 -3.88 13.69 -22.04
N LYS A 228 -5.01 13.14 -22.49
CA LYS A 228 -6.26 13.10 -21.72
C LYS A 228 -6.10 12.35 -20.40
N GLN A 229 -5.30 11.28 -20.38
CA GLN A 229 -4.99 10.54 -19.15
C GLN A 229 -4.11 11.36 -18.20
N GLU A 230 -3.12 12.08 -18.72
CA GLU A 230 -2.31 13.00 -17.91
C GLU A 230 -3.16 14.13 -17.31
N ASP A 231 -4.05 14.73 -18.11
CA ASP A 231 -4.92 15.81 -17.65
C ASP A 231 -5.95 15.31 -16.62
N GLY A 232 -6.47 14.09 -16.78
CA GLY A 232 -7.29 13.43 -15.77
C GLY A 232 -6.57 13.30 -14.43
N LEU A 233 -5.28 12.94 -14.43
CA LEU A 233 -4.47 12.85 -13.21
C LEU A 233 -4.22 14.21 -12.56
N LYS A 234 -3.99 15.26 -13.35
CA LYS A 234 -3.86 16.63 -12.82
C LYS A 234 -5.18 17.11 -12.20
N ALA A 235 -6.31 16.80 -12.85
CA ALA A 235 -7.63 17.11 -12.31
C ALA A 235 -7.90 16.35 -11.00
N TYR A 236 -7.49 15.08 -10.92
CA TYR A 236 -7.57 14.29 -9.70
C TYR A 236 -6.69 14.85 -8.58
N GLN A 237 -5.45 15.25 -8.87
CA GLN A 237 -4.59 15.92 -7.88
C GLN A 237 -5.28 17.17 -7.31
N ALA A 238 -5.82 18.04 -8.17
CA ALA A 238 -6.53 19.23 -7.73
C ALA A 238 -7.79 18.91 -6.91
N TYR A 239 -8.45 17.78 -7.17
CA TYR A 239 -9.55 17.29 -6.33
C TYR A 239 -9.05 16.86 -4.95
N VAL A 240 -7.99 16.05 -4.87
CA VAL A 240 -7.39 15.60 -3.60
C VAL A 240 -6.94 16.80 -2.75
N GLU A 241 -6.24 17.76 -3.34
CA GLU A 241 -5.80 18.98 -2.64
C GLU A 241 -6.95 19.82 -2.08
N ARG A 242 -8.10 19.85 -2.76
CA ARG A 242 -9.31 20.54 -2.26
C ARG A 242 -10.02 19.76 -1.16
N SER A 243 -9.92 18.43 -1.16
CA SER A 243 -10.57 17.60 -0.14
C SER A 243 -9.83 17.60 1.20
N ILE A 244 -8.56 18.03 1.21
CA ILE A 244 -7.71 18.11 2.40
C ILE A 244 -7.87 19.46 3.14
N ASN A 245 -8.25 20.53 2.41
CA ASN A 245 -8.44 21.88 2.93
C ASN A 245 -9.88 22.15 3.34
#